data_AF-A0A447PAG4-F1
#
_entry.id   AF-A0A447PAG4-F1
#
_cell.length_a   1.000
_cell.length_b   1.000
_cell.length_c   1.000
_cell.angle_alpha   90.00
_cell.angle_beta   90.00
_cell.angle_gamma   90.00
#
_symmetry.space_group_name_H-M   'P 1'
#
loop_
_entity.id
_entity.type
_entity.pdbx_description
1 polymer ?
#
loop_
_entity_poly.entity_id
_entity_poly.type
_entity_poly.pdbx_seq_one_letter_code
_entity_poly.pdbx_strand_id
1 'polypeptide(L)' 'MLTTCLLTGVVMTTNTHFRGDALKKVWLNRYPADVPAEINPDRYQSLVELFEHAATRYADQPAFVNMGR' A
#
# COMPACT_ATOMS: atom_id res chain seq x y z
N MET A 1 40.24 -4.36 -7.53
CA MET A 1 39.70 -4.01 -6.20
C MET A 1 38.46 -3.14 -6.40
N LEU A 2 37.37 -3.76 -6.85
CA LEU A 2 36.08 -3.11 -7.07
C LEU A 2 35.19 -3.47 -5.87
N THR A 3 35.32 -2.69 -4.80
CA THR A 3 34.42 -2.81 -3.66
C THR A 3 33.73 -1.47 -3.46
N THR A 4 32.42 -1.57 -3.23
CA THR A 4 31.54 -0.60 -2.59
C THR A 4 30.89 0.45 -3.50
N CYS A 5 29.62 0.21 -3.83
CA CYS A 5 28.55 1.12 -3.40
C CYS A 5 27.20 0.40 -3.48
N LEU A 6 26.93 -0.43 -2.47
CA LEU A 6 25.57 -0.84 -2.12
C LEU A 6 24.99 0.25 -1.20
N LEU A 7 23.70 0.54 -1.38
CA LEU A 7 22.77 1.26 -0.50
C LEU A 7 22.72 2.79 -0.66
N THR A 8 21.62 3.28 -1.26
CA THR A 8 20.66 4.13 -0.54
C THR A 8 19.37 4.31 -1.35
N GLY A 9 18.27 3.81 -0.79
CA GLY A 9 16.93 4.41 -0.91
C GLY A 9 16.26 4.37 -2.27
N VAL A 10 15.38 3.38 -2.48
CA VAL A 10 14.17 3.62 -3.26
C VAL A 10 13.41 4.75 -2.55
N VAL A 11 13.58 5.99 -3.00
CA VAL A 11 12.76 7.12 -2.55
C VAL A 11 11.36 6.88 -3.12
N MET A 12 10.44 6.39 -2.29
CA MET A 12 9.02 6.45 -2.62
C MET A 12 8.67 7.93 -2.75
N THR A 13 8.31 8.38 -3.95
CA THR A 13 8.07 9.80 -4.21
C THR A 13 6.98 10.32 -3.27
N THR A 14 7.32 11.15 -2.30
CA THR A 14 6.36 11.84 -1.42
C THR A 14 5.73 13.02 -2.17
N ASN A 15 5.12 12.77 -3.32
CA ASN A 15 4.37 13.79 -4.05
C ASN A 15 3.05 14.05 -3.30
N THR A 16 3.14 14.80 -2.21
CA THR A 16 2.01 15.31 -1.42
C THR A 16 1.39 16.56 -2.05
N HIS A 17 1.98 17.05 -3.14
CA HIS A 17 1.57 18.22 -3.89
C HIS A 17 1.13 17.78 -5.29
N PHE A 18 -0.15 17.95 -5.61
CA PHE A 18 -0.67 17.77 -6.97
C PHE A 18 -1.16 19.13 -7.45
N ARG A 19 -0.64 19.62 -8.58
CA ARG A 19 -1.00 20.91 -9.20
C ARG A 19 -0.77 22.19 -8.38
N GLY A 20 -0.04 22.15 -7.27
CA GLY A 20 0.19 23.36 -6.46
C GLY A 20 -0.72 23.49 -5.24
N ASP A 21 -1.62 22.54 -5.03
CA ASP A 21 -2.47 22.47 -3.84
C ASP A 21 -2.02 21.31 -2.94
N ALA A 22 -2.02 21.55 -1.63
CA ALA A 22 -1.83 20.50 -0.64
C ALA A 22 -2.99 19.49 -0.74
N LEU A 23 -2.68 18.22 -0.99
CA LEU A 23 -3.69 17.17 -1.11
C LEU A 23 -4.38 16.92 0.24
N LYS A 24 -5.53 17.57 0.46
CA LYS A 24 -6.43 17.20 1.56
C LYS A 24 -7.04 15.82 1.24
N LYS A 25 -6.60 14.79 1.97
CA LYS A 25 -6.98 13.39 1.78
C LYS A 25 -8.42 13.08 2.24
N VAL A 26 -9.43 13.71 1.62
CA VAL A 26 -10.85 13.62 2.03
C VAL A 26 -11.42 12.19 2.02
N TRP A 27 -10.82 11.28 1.23
CA TRP A 27 -11.22 9.87 1.18
C TRP A 27 -10.95 9.12 2.48
N LEU A 28 -10.00 9.57 3.32
CA LEU A 28 -9.72 8.94 4.61
C LEU A 28 -10.93 9.00 5.55
N ASN A 29 -11.82 9.98 5.39
CA ASN A 29 -13.06 10.06 6.16
C ASN A 29 -14.02 8.89 5.90
N ARG A 30 -13.81 8.12 4.84
CA ARG A 30 -14.63 6.95 4.49
C ARG A 30 -14.00 5.62 4.90
N TYR A 31 -12.76 5.64 5.40
CA TYR A 31 -12.11 4.42 5.87
C TYR A 31 -12.83 3.93 7.13
N PRO A 32 -13.05 2.61 7.27
CA PRO A 32 -13.43 2.02 8.54
C PRO A 32 -12.44 2.41 9.64
N ALA A 33 -12.91 2.50 10.89
CA ALA A 33 -12.07 2.95 12.01
C ALA A 33 -10.88 2.04 12.30
N ASP A 34 -10.97 0.77 11.91
CA ASP A 34 -9.94 -0.26 12.05
C ASP A 34 -8.94 -0.29 10.89
N VAL A 35 -9.15 0.50 9.83
CA VAL A 35 -8.25 0.56 8.67
C VAL A 35 -7.31 1.76 8.79
N PRO A 36 -5.99 1.54 8.91
CA PRO A 36 -5.02 2.63 9.05
C PRO A 36 -4.88 3.44 7.76
N ALA A 37 -4.63 4.75 7.91
CA ALA A 37 -4.42 5.66 6.79
C ALA A 37 -3.06 5.46 6.09
N GLU A 38 -2.10 4.82 6.77
CA GLU A 38 -0.76 4.55 6.24
C GLU A 38 -0.38 3.09 6.45
N ILE A 39 0.39 2.56 5.50
CA ILE A 39 0.88 1.19 5.51
C ILE A 39 2.40 1.19 5.34
N ASN A 40 3.06 0.14 5.82
CA ASN A 40 4.47 -0.09 5.52
C ASN A 40 4.58 -0.90 4.21
N PRO A 41 5.06 -0.32 3.10
CA PRO A 41 5.20 -1.03 1.83
C PRO A 41 6.33 -2.07 1.85
N ASP A 42 7.35 -1.89 2.71
CA ASP A 42 8.51 -2.79 2.80
C ASP A 42 8.18 -4.11 3.52
N ARG A 43 6.92 -4.27 3.97
CA ARG A 43 6.44 -5.51 4.61
C ARG A 43 6.50 -6.70 3.65
N TYR A 44 6.32 -6.47 2.35
CA TYR A 44 6.33 -7.52 1.33
C TYR A 44 7.36 -7.16 0.26
N GLN A 45 8.08 -8.17 -0.21
CA GLN A 45 9.08 -8.03 -1.27
C GLN A 45 8.43 -7.73 -2.62
N SER A 46 7.18 -8.13 -2.81
CA SER A 46 6.44 -7.88 -4.03
C SER A 46 4.93 -7.81 -3.81
N LEU A 47 4.22 -7.23 -4.78
CA LEU A 47 2.75 -7.28 -4.82
C LEU A 47 2.22 -8.71 -4.97
N VAL A 48 2.99 -9.60 -5.61
CA VAL A 48 2.64 -11.01 -5.74
C VAL A 48 2.63 -11.69 -4.37
N GLU A 49 3.68 -11.48 -3.58
CA GLU A 49 3.76 -12.02 -2.21
C GLU A 49 2.64 -11.49 -1.31
N LEU A 50 2.35 -10.19 -1.38
CA LEU A 50 1.21 -9.59 -0.67
C LEU A 50 -0.11 -10.29 -1.03
N PHE A 51 -0.33 -10.53 -2.32
CA PHE A 51 -1.53 -11.18 -2.83
C PHE A 51 -1.63 -12.63 -2.36
N GLU A 52 -0.56 -13.42 -2.50
CA GLU A 52 -0.53 -14.82 -2.07
C GLU A 52 -0.80 -14.97 -0.57
N HIS A 53 -0.17 -14.11 0.25
CA HIS A 53 -0.41 -14.10 1.70
C HIS A 53 -1.87 -13.75 2.03
N ALA A 54 -2.45 -12.74 1.38
CA ALA A 54 -3.84 -12.36 1.60
C ALA A 54 -4.83 -13.45 1.15
N ALA A 55 -4.63 -14.01 -0.05
CA ALA A 55 -5.47 -15.06 -0.62
C ALA A 55 -5.45 -16.33 0.24
N THR A 56 -4.29 -16.68 0.80
CA THR A 56 -4.16 -17.83 1.72
C THR A 56 -4.86 -17.55 3.05
N ARG A 57 -4.67 -16.35 3.62
CA ARG A 57 -5.19 -16.01 4.96
C ARG A 57 -6.70 -15.87 5.01
N TYR A 58 -7.30 -15.36 3.93
CA TYR A 58 -8.74 -15.09 3.84
C TYR A 58 -9.42 -15.97 2.78
N ALA A 59 -8.88 -17.17 2.55
CA ALA A 59 -9.34 -18.09 1.51
C ALA A 59 -10.84 -18.43 1.59
N ASP A 60 -11.39 -18.47 2.82
CA ASP A 60 -12.79 -18.81 3.08
C ASP A 60 -13.75 -17.60 2.95
N GLN A 61 -13.24 -16.41 2.62
CA GLN A 61 -14.04 -15.19 2.48
C GLN A 61 -14.25 -14.81 1.01
N PRO A 62 -15.42 -14.24 0.65
CA PRO A 62 -15.64 -13.77 -0.71
C PRO A 62 -14.67 -12.63 -1.05
N ALA A 63 -13.92 -12.78 -2.15
CA ALA A 63 -12.95 -11.78 -2.59
C ALA A 63 -13.60 -10.46 -3.05
N PHE A 64 -14.75 -10.55 -3.73
CA PHE A 64 -15.49 -9.39 -4.23
C PHE A 64 -17.00 -9.67 -4.17
N VAL A 65 -17.80 -8.65 -3.84
CA VAL A 65 -19.27 -8.68 -3.91
C VAL A 65 -19.71 -7.48 -4.76
N ASN A 66 -20.53 -7.71 -5.78
CA ASN A 66 -20.98 -6.64 -6.67
C ASN A 66 -22.38 -6.17 -6.24
N MET A 67 -22.65 -4.87 -6.13
CA MET A 67 -24.01 -4.36 -5.82
C MET A 67 -24.70 -4.98 -4.58
N GLY A 68 -23.94 -5.50 -3.61
CA GLY A 68 -24.48 -6.19 -2.44
C GLY A 68 -25.01 -7.61 -2.70
N ARG A 69 -24.77 -8.18 -3.90
CA ARG A 69 -24.98 -9.58 -4.28
C ARG A 69 -23.93 -10.10 -5.26
#